data_AF-A0A9D2LNE1-F1
#
_entry.id   AF-A0A9D2LNE1-F1
#
_cell.length_a   1.000
_cell.length_b   1.000
_cell.length_c   1.000
_cell.angle_alpha   90.00
_cell.angle_beta   90.00
_cell.angle_gamma   90.00
#
_symmetry.space_group_name_H-M   'P 1'
#
loop_
_entity.id
_entity.type
_entity.pdbx_description
1 polymer ?
#
loop_
_entity_poly.entity_id
_entity_poly.type
_entity_poly.pdbx_seq_one_letter_code
_entity_poly.pdbx_strand_id
1 'polypeptide(L)'
;MSIFKRIVLILGIVAGVSFLGIAISIPFAIHDVTSIYNTALQESEENKQNQAVVSGAKRIDLESSGYWFHVEVRQSEDDRAHIEYYHNQLYQTIVTVTEQTDRTTVMLGIKQDLPMFNFSIKTMIESVVSDSKSNNVILYLPKDYSLYSDRFDGNLYYADSVEFANQKELAQQQEAEEHQEKYEDYVERAMELDDDIKEYYQEIEQYKAQYMEAGAQSEEGYSGYDYSQFLSDITSAYNSIARFEKSRIEIAYNVSSSFDSVAAWEKANALLEQKKQFDLKDGDLQRVEQEFRAGTISQSVYEAQRASLQSELDGIAAERDTLQAEYDQLFANLG
;
A
#
# COMPACT_ATOMS: atom_id res chain seq x y z
N MET A 1 -4.85 69.79 45.91
CA MET A 1 -4.98 68.60 45.03
C MET A 1 -4.47 67.40 45.82
N SER A 2 -5.33 66.43 46.16
CA SER A 2 -4.95 65.32 47.05
C SER A 2 -3.85 64.45 46.43
N ILE A 3 -2.96 63.91 47.26
CA ILE A 3 -1.82 63.04 46.88
C ILE A 3 -2.26 61.94 45.90
N PHE A 4 -3.47 61.40 46.07
CA PHE A 4 -4.09 60.40 45.21
C PHE A 4 -4.25 60.86 43.74
N LYS A 5 -4.66 62.11 43.50
CA LYS A 5 -4.81 62.67 42.14
C LYS A 5 -3.47 62.86 41.42
N ARG A 6 -2.38 63.06 42.16
CA ARG A 6 -1.02 63.17 41.59
C ARG A 6 -0.45 61.81 41.21
N ILE A 7 -0.69 60.78 42.03
CA ILE A 7 -0.25 59.40 41.75
C ILE A 7 -0.97 58.84 40.51
N VAL A 8 -2.29 59.05 40.39
CA VAL A 8 -3.07 58.61 39.22
C VAL A 8 -2.62 59.30 37.93
N LEU A 9 -2.27 60.59 37.99
CA LEU A 9 -1.77 61.32 36.82
C LEU A 9 -0.38 60.83 36.37
N ILE A 10 0.52 60.55 37.30
CA ILE A 10 1.85 60.00 37.00
C ILE A 10 1.74 58.59 36.41
N LEU A 11 0.88 57.73 36.97
CA LEU A 11 0.63 56.39 36.43
C LEU A 11 0.02 56.45 35.02
N GLY A 12 -0.88 57.42 34.75
CA GLY A 12 -1.43 57.64 33.41
C GLY A 12 -0.40 58.09 32.38
N ILE A 13 0.56 58.94 32.77
CA ILE A 13 1.67 59.36 31.90
C ILE A 13 2.64 58.20 31.66
N VAL A 14 2.99 57.42 32.68
CA VAL A 14 3.87 56.24 32.55
C VAL A 14 3.22 55.16 31.69
N ALA A 15 1.91 54.92 31.85
CA ALA A 15 1.17 53.99 31.00
C ALA A 15 1.09 54.50 29.54
N GLY A 16 0.84 55.80 29.33
CA GLY A 16 0.79 56.40 27.99
C GLY A 16 2.14 56.37 27.26
N VAL A 17 3.24 56.68 27.95
CA VAL A 17 4.60 56.62 27.38
C VAL A 17 5.02 55.17 27.12
N SER A 18 4.64 54.22 27.99
CA SER A 18 4.88 52.78 27.76
C SER A 18 4.10 52.25 26.56
N PHE A 19 2.84 52.67 26.38
CA PHE A 19 2.00 52.25 25.25
C PHE A 19 2.46 52.86 23.92
N LEU A 20 2.87 54.13 23.92
CA LEU A 20 3.52 54.77 22.76
C LEU A 20 4.88 54.13 22.44
N GLY A 21 5.67 53.77 23.45
CA GLY A 21 6.92 53.03 23.27
C GLY A 21 6.72 51.67 22.59
N ILE A 22 5.68 50.93 22.98
CA ILE A 22 5.31 49.64 22.37
C ILE A 22 4.71 49.83 20.97
N ALA A 23 3.80 50.80 20.78
CA ALA A 23 3.15 51.07 19.50
C ALA A 23 4.10 51.61 18.42
N ILE A 24 5.18 52.29 18.82
CA ILE A 24 6.23 52.75 17.91
C ILE A 24 7.26 51.63 17.69
N SER A 25 7.66 50.89 18.73
CA SER A 25 8.68 49.84 18.60
C SER A 25 8.22 48.59 17.87
N ILE A 26 6.93 48.21 17.91
CA ILE A 26 6.43 47.02 17.18
C ILE A 26 6.54 47.20 15.65
N PRO A 27 6.06 48.29 15.02
CA PRO A 27 6.26 48.52 13.59
C PRO A 27 7.73 48.59 13.18
N PHE A 28 8.60 49.20 13.98
CA PHE A 28 10.03 49.22 13.71
C PHE A 28 10.66 47.84 13.86
N ALA A 29 10.31 47.06 14.90
CA ALA A 29 10.80 45.69 15.08
C ALA A 29 10.30 44.74 13.98
N ILE A 30 9.06 44.89 13.51
CA ILE A 30 8.50 44.13 12.38
C ILE A 30 9.20 44.54 11.08
N HIS A 31 9.41 45.84 10.85
CA HIS A 31 10.14 46.34 9.69
C HIS A 31 11.60 45.84 9.68
N ASP A 32 12.26 45.84 10.84
CA ASP A 32 13.63 45.35 10.98
C ASP A 32 13.72 43.84 10.75
N VAL A 33 12.80 43.04 11.31
CA VAL A 33 12.73 41.58 11.06
C VAL A 33 12.43 41.29 9.59
N THR A 34 11.50 42.02 8.96
CA THR A 34 11.15 41.84 7.54
C THR A 34 12.31 42.24 6.64
N SER A 35 13.01 43.32 6.96
CA SER A 35 14.21 43.77 6.25
C SER A 35 15.33 42.73 6.36
N ILE A 36 15.58 42.19 7.56
CA ILE A 36 16.57 41.12 7.78
C ILE A 36 16.20 39.86 7.00
N TYR A 37 14.93 39.46 7.01
CA TYR A 37 14.44 38.32 6.23
C TYR A 37 14.62 38.52 4.72
N ASN A 38 14.20 39.68 4.20
CA ASN A 38 14.34 39.99 2.78
C ASN A 38 15.82 40.07 2.37
N THR A 39 16.68 40.60 3.23
CA THR A 39 18.14 40.63 3.00
C THR A 39 18.71 39.22 2.97
N ALA A 40 18.37 38.36 3.94
CA ALA A 40 18.83 36.97 3.96
C ALA A 40 18.31 36.17 2.75
N LEU A 41 17.08 36.43 2.30
CA LEU A 41 16.51 35.83 1.10
C LEU A 41 17.25 36.29 -0.16
N GLN A 42 17.50 37.60 -0.29
CA GLN A 42 18.24 38.16 -1.41
C GLN A 42 19.68 37.62 -1.46
N GLU A 43 20.38 37.61 -0.32
CA GLU A 43 21.72 37.03 -0.20
C GLU A 43 21.72 35.53 -0.57
N SER A 44 20.66 34.80 -0.21
CA SER A 44 20.50 33.40 -0.62
C SER A 44 20.38 33.26 -2.14
N GLU A 45 19.54 34.08 -2.79
CA GLU A 45 19.40 34.08 -4.26
C GLU A 45 20.69 34.50 -4.98
N GLU A 46 21.43 35.47 -4.45
CA GLU A 46 22.73 35.87 -4.96
C GLU A 46 23.78 34.75 -4.83
N ASN A 47 23.63 33.84 -3.87
CA ASN A 47 24.51 32.70 -3.64
C ASN A 47 24.04 31.41 -4.33
N LYS A 48 23.09 31.51 -5.27
CA LYS A 48 22.71 30.40 -6.14
C LYS A 48 23.91 29.96 -6.98
N GLN A 49 24.21 28.67 -6.94
CA GLN A 49 25.28 28.03 -7.70
C GLN A 49 24.68 27.26 -8.87
N ASN A 50 25.47 27.14 -9.94
CA ASN A 50 25.18 26.28 -11.07
C ASN A 50 26.44 25.44 -11.37
N GLN A 51 26.33 24.13 -11.27
CA GLN A 51 27.42 23.19 -11.51
C GLN A 51 27.10 22.28 -12.69
N ALA A 52 28.02 22.20 -13.66
CA ALA A 52 27.89 21.27 -14.77
C ALA A 52 28.01 19.82 -14.29
N VAL A 53 27.15 18.94 -14.80
CA VAL A 53 27.21 17.50 -14.60
C VAL A 53 27.78 16.87 -15.86
N VAL A 54 29.11 16.78 -15.93
CA VAL A 54 29.79 16.20 -17.08
C VAL A 54 29.58 14.68 -17.07
N SER A 55 29.01 14.14 -18.15
CA SER A 55 28.81 12.70 -18.31
C SER A 55 29.08 12.27 -19.74
N GLY A 56 30.22 11.62 -19.99
CA GLY A 56 30.49 10.96 -21.26
C GLY A 56 29.53 9.81 -21.56
N ALA A 57 29.03 9.14 -20.52
CA ALA A 57 28.13 7.99 -20.63
C ALA A 57 26.64 8.35 -20.73
N LYS A 58 26.27 9.62 -20.54
CA LYS A 58 24.88 10.10 -20.51
C LYS A 58 24.01 9.35 -19.49
N ARG A 59 24.61 8.93 -18.38
CA ARG A 59 23.92 8.28 -17.27
C ARG A 59 24.25 9.03 -15.99
N ILE A 60 23.23 9.48 -15.28
CA ILE A 60 23.35 10.16 -14.00
C ILE A 60 22.75 9.28 -12.91
N ASP A 61 23.57 8.92 -11.93
CA ASP A 61 23.13 8.28 -10.70
C ASP A 61 23.06 9.37 -9.62
N LEU A 62 21.86 9.71 -9.17
CA LEU A 62 21.61 10.69 -8.12
C LEU A 62 21.64 10.00 -6.75
N GLU A 63 22.41 10.54 -5.82
CA GLU A 63 22.58 10.01 -4.47
C GLU A 63 22.51 11.16 -3.44
N SER A 64 22.16 10.85 -2.18
CA SER A 64 22.23 11.81 -1.08
C SER A 64 23.00 11.27 0.13
N SER A 65 23.74 12.15 0.81
CA SER A 65 24.60 11.79 1.94
C SER A 65 23.89 11.96 3.28
N GLY A 66 22.85 11.15 3.53
CA GLY A 66 22.17 11.09 4.83
C GLY A 66 21.35 12.34 5.21
N TYR A 67 21.00 13.16 4.23
CA TYR A 67 20.08 14.29 4.37
C TYR A 67 18.96 14.15 3.35
N TRP A 68 17.76 14.56 3.74
CA TRP A 68 16.59 14.57 2.88
C TRP A 68 16.60 15.79 1.95
N PHE A 69 16.52 15.55 0.64
CA PHE A 69 16.49 16.60 -0.38
C PHE A 69 15.17 16.65 -1.15
N HIS A 70 14.85 17.82 -1.68
CA HIS A 70 13.82 18.04 -2.69
C HIS A 70 14.53 18.41 -4.00
N VAL A 71 14.45 17.51 -4.98
CA VAL A 71 15.05 17.71 -6.29
C VAL A 71 13.95 17.88 -7.33
N GLU A 72 13.94 19.05 -7.95
CA GLU A 72 13.12 19.33 -9.13
C GLU A 72 13.94 19.02 -10.38
N VAL A 73 13.49 18.06 -11.19
CA VAL A 73 14.06 17.74 -12.49
C VAL A 73 13.38 18.62 -13.54
N ARG A 74 14.18 19.37 -14.30
CA ARG A 74 13.74 20.22 -15.42
C ARG A 74 14.41 19.78 -16.72
N GLN A 75 13.77 20.13 -17.83
CA GLN A 75 14.37 19.93 -19.15
C GLN A 75 15.53 20.94 -19.32
N SER A 76 16.72 20.45 -19.65
CA SER A 76 17.81 21.30 -20.08
C SER A 76 17.48 21.92 -21.45
N GLU A 77 17.59 23.25 -21.57
CA GLU A 77 17.38 23.99 -22.83
C GLU A 77 18.64 24.02 -23.73
N ASP A 78 19.81 23.75 -23.14
CA ASP A 78 21.12 23.85 -23.78
C ASP A 78 21.77 22.50 -24.08
N ASP A 79 20.99 21.41 -23.95
CA ASP A 79 21.41 20.01 -24.08
C ASP A 79 22.60 19.64 -23.15
N ARG A 80 22.74 20.33 -22.01
CA ARG A 80 23.78 20.08 -21.01
C ARG A 80 23.17 19.81 -19.64
N ALA A 81 23.59 18.70 -19.06
CA ALA A 81 23.23 18.39 -17.68
C ALA A 81 23.92 19.35 -16.72
N HIS A 82 23.15 19.97 -15.84
CA HIS A 82 23.66 20.84 -14.80
C HIS A 82 22.70 20.89 -13.61
N ILE A 83 23.22 21.33 -12.47
CA ILE A 83 22.49 21.32 -11.21
C ILE A 83 22.61 22.67 -10.53
N GLU A 84 21.46 23.24 -10.19
CA GLU A 84 21.32 24.49 -9.47
C GLU A 84 21.01 24.25 -8.01
N TYR A 85 21.77 24.88 -7.11
CA TYR A 85 21.65 24.72 -5.67
C TYR A 85 22.08 25.98 -4.92
N TYR A 86 21.83 26.04 -3.63
CA TYR A 86 22.14 27.22 -2.80
C TYR A 86 23.32 26.98 -1.88
N HIS A 87 24.27 27.92 -1.87
CA HIS A 87 25.42 27.94 -0.97
C HIS A 87 25.23 29.01 0.12
N ASN A 88 24.38 28.72 1.10
CA ASN A 88 24.06 29.69 2.15
C ASN A 88 25.09 29.66 3.29
N GLN A 89 25.18 30.74 4.07
CA GLN A 89 26.22 30.87 5.10
C GLN A 89 26.15 29.77 6.18
N LEU A 90 24.94 29.37 6.60
CA LEU A 90 24.74 28.45 7.73
C LEU A 90 24.49 26.99 7.30
N TYR A 91 23.79 26.80 6.18
CA TYR A 91 23.52 25.50 5.57
C TYR A 91 23.93 25.55 4.11
N GLN A 92 25.00 24.83 3.78
CA GLN A 92 25.57 24.80 2.43
C GLN A 92 25.20 23.49 1.77
N THR A 93 24.51 23.57 0.63
CA THR A 93 24.40 22.42 -0.26
C THR A 93 25.78 22.16 -0.85
N ILE A 94 26.24 20.91 -0.73
CA ILE A 94 27.44 20.41 -1.37
C ILE A 94 26.99 19.46 -2.46
N VAL A 95 27.45 19.73 -3.68
CA VAL A 95 27.25 18.85 -4.83
C VAL A 95 28.59 18.28 -5.25
N THR A 96 28.72 16.96 -5.21
CA THR A 96 29.91 16.26 -5.68
C THR A 96 29.58 15.48 -6.94
N VAL A 97 30.19 15.86 -8.06
CA VAL A 97 30.04 15.18 -9.35
C VAL A 97 31.24 14.28 -9.58
N THR A 98 31.01 12.97 -9.67
CA THR A 98 32.05 11.96 -9.90
C THR A 98 31.80 11.25 -11.22
N GLU A 99 32.59 11.56 -12.24
CA GLU A 99 32.53 10.89 -13.54
C GLU A 99 33.23 9.52 -13.47
N GLN A 100 32.55 8.50 -13.96
CA GLN A 100 33.03 7.13 -14.13
C GLN A 100 32.87 6.74 -15.60
N THR A 101 33.43 5.59 -16.00
CA THR A 101 33.47 5.18 -17.41
C THR A 101 32.07 4.98 -18.01
N ASP A 102 31.11 4.54 -17.20
CA ASP A 102 29.77 4.10 -17.58
C ASP A 102 28.64 4.96 -16.96
N ARG A 103 28.97 5.89 -16.07
CA ARG A 103 28.01 6.76 -15.37
C ARG A 103 28.68 7.98 -14.77
N THR A 104 27.87 8.95 -14.37
CA THR A 104 28.27 10.07 -13.51
C THR A 104 27.43 10.03 -12.24
N THR A 105 28.06 9.98 -11.07
CA THR A 105 27.35 10.07 -9.80
C THR A 105 27.27 11.52 -9.35
N VAL A 106 26.07 11.98 -9.03
CA VAL A 106 25.81 13.29 -8.40
C VAL A 106 25.40 13.04 -6.96
N MET A 107 26.30 13.33 -6.03
CA MET A 107 26.07 13.18 -4.59
C MET A 107 25.69 14.54 -3.98
N LEU A 108 24.51 14.61 -3.37
CA LEU A 108 24.02 15.77 -2.63
C LEU A 108 24.30 15.62 -1.13
N GLY A 109 24.87 16.65 -0.52
CA GLY A 109 25.12 16.69 0.92
C GLY A 109 24.91 18.07 1.50
N ILE A 110 24.83 18.15 2.83
CA ILE A 110 24.70 19.43 3.55
C ILE A 110 25.91 19.59 4.46
N LYS A 111 26.54 20.76 4.39
CA LYS A 111 27.48 21.22 5.42
C LYS A 111 26.80 22.26 6.28
N GLN A 112 26.79 21.99 7.59
CA GLN A 112 26.26 22.88 8.61
C GLN A 112 27.42 23.66 9.23
N ASP A 113 27.35 25.00 9.21
CA ASP A 113 28.34 25.88 9.83
C ASP A 113 27.66 26.82 10.85
N LEU A 114 27.03 26.20 11.85
CA LEU A 114 26.26 26.91 12.86
C LEU A 114 27.19 27.56 13.91
N PRO A 115 27.02 28.86 14.21
CA PRO A 115 27.82 29.52 15.24
C PRO A 115 27.50 28.97 16.63
N MET A 116 28.49 28.37 17.29
CA MET A 116 28.30 27.75 18.62
C MET A 116 28.00 28.75 19.75
N PHE A 117 28.39 30.03 19.61
CA PHE A 117 28.31 31.02 20.69
C PHE A 117 28.02 32.44 20.17
N ASN A 118 26.92 32.68 19.46
CA ASN A 118 26.29 34.02 19.33
C ASN A 118 24.92 33.92 18.61
N PHE A 119 23.83 33.65 19.32
CA PHE A 119 22.50 33.61 18.72
C PHE A 119 21.85 35.00 18.71
N SER A 120 21.69 35.57 17.52
CA SER A 120 20.92 36.80 17.30
C SER A 120 19.64 36.50 16.52
N ILE A 121 18.66 37.41 16.55
CA ILE A 121 17.44 37.31 15.70
C ILE A 121 17.84 37.20 14.22
N LYS A 122 18.89 37.92 13.80
CA LYS A 122 19.46 37.82 12.46
C LYS A 122 19.94 36.39 12.15
N THR A 123 20.74 35.80 13.03
CA THR A 123 21.24 34.42 12.88
C THR A 123 20.12 33.39 12.83
N MET A 124 19.03 33.59 13.60
CA MET A 124 17.85 32.73 13.56
C MET A 124 17.08 32.85 12.23
N ILE A 125 16.91 34.06 11.71
CA ILE A 125 16.26 34.29 10.42
C ILE A 125 17.10 33.71 9.28
N GLU A 126 18.41 33.97 9.29
CA GLU A 126 19.36 33.40 8.33
C GLU A 126 19.37 31.87 8.38
N SER A 127 19.23 31.25 9.56
CA SER A 127 19.19 29.79 9.66
C SER A 127 17.94 29.21 9.02
N VAL A 128 16.78 29.86 9.21
CA VAL A 128 15.52 29.41 8.61
C VAL A 128 15.56 29.57 7.08
N VAL A 129 16.02 30.71 6.58
CA VAL A 129 16.15 30.93 5.13
C VAL A 129 17.15 29.94 4.53
N SER A 130 18.31 29.77 5.17
CA SER A 130 19.36 28.87 4.70
C SER A 130 18.89 27.41 4.63
N ASP A 131 18.23 26.92 5.67
CA ASP A 131 17.68 25.56 5.74
C ASP A 131 16.55 25.34 4.73
N SER A 132 15.66 26.32 4.58
CA SER A 132 14.57 26.26 3.59
C SER A 132 15.07 26.18 2.14
N LYS A 133 16.31 26.59 1.87
CA LYS A 133 16.90 26.63 0.52
C LYS A 133 17.95 25.54 0.31
N SER A 134 18.67 25.10 1.34
CA SER A 134 19.76 24.12 1.21
C SER A 134 19.28 22.74 0.76
N ASN A 135 18.01 22.43 1.00
CA ASN A 135 17.45 21.12 0.66
C ASN A 135 16.75 21.14 -0.71
N ASN A 136 16.63 22.31 -1.35
CA ASN A 136 15.96 22.48 -2.63
C ASN A 136 16.98 22.64 -3.76
N VAL A 137 16.96 21.69 -4.69
CA VAL A 137 17.92 21.59 -5.79
C VAL A 137 17.17 21.41 -7.10
N ILE A 138 17.65 22.01 -8.18
CA ILE A 138 17.08 21.85 -9.52
C ILE A 138 18.08 21.14 -10.41
N LEU A 139 17.73 19.96 -10.92
CA LEU A 139 18.53 19.19 -11.87
C LEU A 139 17.99 19.42 -13.28
N TYR A 140 18.79 20.03 -14.15
CA TYR A 140 18.47 20.18 -15.57
C TYR A 140 19.04 18.99 -16.33
N LEU A 141 18.16 18.23 -16.98
CA LEU A 141 18.49 16.97 -17.64
C LEU A 141 18.26 17.07 -19.16
N PRO A 142 19.22 16.68 -20.00
CA PRO A 142 19.02 16.52 -21.44
C PRO A 142 18.20 15.27 -21.78
N LYS A 143 17.53 15.27 -22.93
CA LYS A 143 16.61 14.18 -23.32
C LYS A 143 17.27 12.82 -23.52
N ASP A 144 18.54 12.83 -23.89
CA ASP A 144 19.32 11.63 -24.19
C ASP A 144 20.11 11.11 -22.98
N TYR A 145 19.88 11.66 -21.79
CA TYR A 145 20.46 11.19 -20.54
C TYR A 145 19.51 10.24 -19.82
N SER A 146 20.06 9.24 -19.14
CA SER A 146 19.32 8.40 -18.19
C SER A 146 19.53 8.90 -16.76
N LEU A 147 18.48 8.85 -15.93
CA LEU A 147 18.51 9.23 -14.52
C LEU A 147 18.15 8.02 -13.65
N TYR A 148 18.98 7.72 -12.66
CA TYR A 148 18.74 6.67 -11.66
C TYR A 148 18.81 7.29 -10.26
N SER A 149 17.95 6.84 -9.35
CA SER A 149 17.81 7.43 -8.01
C SER A 149 17.63 6.39 -6.90
N ASP A 150 18.02 5.13 -7.13
CA ASP A 150 17.82 4.01 -6.18
C ASP A 150 18.46 4.24 -4.80
N ARG A 151 19.47 5.13 -4.72
CA ARG A 151 20.21 5.49 -3.51
C ARG A 151 20.00 6.94 -3.09
N PHE A 152 19.00 7.59 -3.68
CA PHE A 152 18.62 8.93 -3.32
C PHE A 152 17.58 8.90 -2.20
N ASP A 153 17.91 9.51 -1.06
CA ASP A 153 16.99 9.74 0.04
C ASP A 153 16.43 11.17 -0.09
N GLY A 154 15.17 11.27 -0.53
CA GLY A 154 14.50 12.53 -0.81
C GLY A 154 13.30 12.43 -1.75
N ASN A 155 12.72 13.58 -2.09
CA ASN A 155 11.67 13.69 -3.10
C ASN A 155 12.25 14.09 -4.45
N LEU A 156 11.91 13.31 -5.48
CA LEU A 156 12.17 13.64 -6.87
C LEU A 156 10.87 14.10 -7.54
N TYR A 157 10.83 15.35 -7.98
CA TYR A 157 9.72 15.93 -8.74
C TYR A 157 10.17 16.17 -10.17
N TYR A 158 9.36 15.76 -11.14
CA TYR A 158 9.61 16.05 -12.56
C TYR A 158 8.71 17.21 -12.99
N ALA A 159 9.31 18.27 -13.53
CA ALA A 159 8.56 19.35 -14.15
C ALA A 159 7.72 18.84 -15.34
N ASP A 160 6.64 19.53 -15.66
CA ASP A 160 5.76 19.15 -16.76
C ASP A 160 6.57 19.02 -18.07
N SER A 161 6.42 17.89 -18.76
CA SER A 161 7.04 17.60 -20.07
C SER A 161 8.55 17.32 -20.06
N VAL A 162 9.16 16.96 -18.92
CA VAL A 162 10.54 16.46 -18.91
C VAL A 162 10.61 15.08 -19.57
N GLU A 163 11.49 14.94 -20.56
CA GLU A 163 11.77 13.70 -21.26
C GLU A 163 13.21 13.28 -21.02
N PHE A 164 13.45 11.99 -20.80
CA PHE A 164 14.78 11.44 -20.60
C PHE A 164 14.84 9.95 -20.99
N ALA A 165 16.03 9.42 -21.24
CA ALA A 165 16.23 8.19 -22.02
C ALA A 165 15.62 6.93 -21.37
N ASN A 166 15.71 6.77 -20.05
CA ASN A 166 15.16 5.63 -19.32
C ASN A 166 13.79 5.87 -18.70
N GLN A 167 13.07 6.93 -19.09
CA GLN A 167 11.76 7.26 -18.50
C GLN A 167 10.73 6.13 -18.67
N LYS A 168 10.72 5.46 -19.83
CA LYS A 168 9.83 4.31 -20.07
C LYS A 168 10.19 3.09 -19.22
N GLU A 169 11.48 2.86 -19.01
CA GLU A 169 11.96 1.75 -18.18
C GLU A 169 11.59 1.97 -16.72
N LEU A 170 11.75 3.19 -16.19
CA LEU A 170 11.32 3.53 -14.84
C LEU A 170 9.81 3.37 -14.65
N ALA A 171 9.00 3.81 -15.63
CA ALA A 171 7.55 3.62 -15.57
C ALA A 171 7.18 2.13 -15.56
N GLN A 172 7.85 1.30 -16.37
CA GLN A 172 7.64 -0.15 -16.37
C GLN A 172 8.07 -0.82 -15.06
N GLN A 173 9.16 -0.37 -14.45
CA GLN A 173 9.60 -0.87 -13.14
C GLN A 173 8.59 -0.53 -12.05
N GLN A 174 8.08 0.70 -12.02
CA GLN A 174 7.03 1.11 -11.08
C GLN A 174 5.75 0.29 -11.27
N GLU A 175 5.30 0.10 -12.51
CA GLU A 175 4.13 -0.76 -12.81
C GLU A 175 4.37 -2.21 -12.35
N ALA A 176 5.58 -2.75 -12.53
CA ALA A 176 5.94 -4.09 -12.09
C ALA A 176 5.99 -4.21 -10.56
N GLU A 177 6.54 -3.22 -9.86
CA GLU A 177 6.57 -3.16 -8.38
C GLU A 177 5.15 -3.06 -7.81
N GLU A 178 4.31 -2.16 -8.34
CA GLU A 178 2.91 -2.04 -7.94
C GLU A 178 2.11 -3.34 -8.20
N HIS A 179 2.38 -4.02 -9.32
CA HIS A 179 1.75 -5.30 -9.63
C HIS A 179 2.21 -6.39 -8.66
N GLN A 180 3.50 -6.44 -8.35
CA GLN A 180 4.06 -7.38 -7.38
C GLN A 180 3.44 -7.16 -5.99
N GLU A 181 3.34 -5.92 -5.51
CA GLU A 181 2.73 -5.60 -4.22
C GLU A 181 1.26 -6.05 -4.15
N LYS A 182 0.49 -5.79 -5.21
CA LYS A 182 -0.91 -6.27 -5.30
C LYS A 182 -1.01 -7.79 -5.31
N TYR A 183 -0.10 -8.47 -6.00
CA TYR A 183 -0.07 -9.92 -6.03
C TYR A 183 0.29 -10.53 -4.67
N GLU A 184 1.25 -9.93 -3.95
CA GLU A 184 1.62 -10.34 -2.59
C GLU A 184 0.44 -10.18 -1.61
N ASP A 185 -0.29 -9.05 -1.65
CA ASP A 185 -1.53 -8.85 -0.86
C ASP A 185 -2.60 -9.89 -1.20
N TYR A 186 -2.75 -10.23 -2.49
CA TYR A 186 -3.67 -11.28 -2.91
C TYR A 186 -3.32 -12.64 -2.31
N VAL A 187 -2.04 -13.05 -2.37
CA VAL A 187 -1.61 -14.34 -1.83
C VAL A 187 -1.88 -14.43 -0.33
N GLU A 188 -1.54 -13.38 0.42
CA GLU A 188 -1.77 -13.33 1.87
C GLU A 188 -3.27 -13.49 2.20
N ARG A 189 -4.12 -12.67 1.57
CA ARG A 189 -5.56 -12.70 1.82
C ARG A 189 -6.22 -13.97 1.31
N ALA A 190 -5.75 -14.54 0.20
CA ALA A 190 -6.27 -15.80 -0.32
C ALA A 190 -6.01 -16.97 0.65
N MET A 191 -4.87 -16.97 1.34
CA MET A 191 -4.54 -17.95 2.37
C MET A 191 -5.46 -17.84 3.58
N GLU A 192 -5.75 -16.62 4.07
CA GLU A 192 -6.73 -16.42 5.16
C GLU A 192 -8.11 -16.97 4.79
N LEU A 193 -8.56 -16.69 3.56
CA LEU A 193 -9.83 -17.22 3.05
C LEU A 193 -9.82 -18.75 2.92
N ASP A 194 -8.70 -19.36 2.55
CA ASP A 194 -8.56 -20.83 2.50
C ASP A 194 -8.69 -21.46 3.89
N ASP A 195 -8.13 -20.84 4.92
CA ASP A 195 -8.26 -21.30 6.29
C ASP A 195 -9.72 -21.21 6.76
N ASP A 196 -10.41 -20.10 6.51
CA ASP A 196 -11.84 -19.95 6.82
C ASP A 196 -12.70 -20.99 6.09
N ILE A 197 -12.46 -21.19 4.79
CA ILE A 197 -13.17 -22.20 3.98
C ILE A 197 -12.94 -23.61 4.54
N LYS A 198 -11.72 -23.92 4.98
CA LYS A 198 -11.37 -25.21 5.55
C LYS A 198 -12.11 -25.49 6.86
N GLU A 199 -12.36 -24.47 7.69
CA GLU A 199 -13.19 -24.62 8.89
C GLU A 199 -14.61 -25.08 8.52
N TYR A 200 -15.25 -24.50 7.51
CA TYR A 200 -16.58 -24.93 7.06
C TYR A 200 -16.58 -26.35 6.49
N TYR A 201 -15.53 -26.78 5.79
CA TYR A 201 -15.42 -28.18 5.37
C TYR A 201 -15.28 -29.13 6.57
N GLN A 202 -14.66 -28.71 7.68
CA GLN A 202 -14.65 -29.50 8.91
C GLN A 202 -16.03 -29.56 9.56
N GLU A 203 -16.80 -28.46 9.55
CA GLU A 203 -18.20 -28.46 10.04
C GLU A 203 -19.09 -29.40 9.21
N ILE A 204 -18.93 -29.41 7.88
CA ILE A 204 -19.64 -30.32 6.98
C ILE A 204 -19.40 -31.78 7.37
N GLU A 205 -18.16 -32.17 7.65
CA GLU A 205 -17.84 -33.53 8.09
C GLU A 205 -18.45 -33.85 9.46
N GLN A 206 -18.56 -32.87 10.37
CA GLN A 206 -19.27 -33.05 11.64
C GLN A 206 -20.78 -33.24 11.44
N TYR A 207 -21.40 -32.51 10.51
CA TYR A 207 -22.82 -32.67 10.17
C TYR A 207 -23.10 -34.06 9.58
N LYS A 208 -22.22 -34.55 8.71
CA LYS A 208 -22.30 -35.93 8.20
C LYS A 208 -22.25 -36.95 9.34
N ALA A 209 -21.30 -36.80 10.26
CA ALA A 209 -21.17 -37.72 11.40
C ALA A 209 -22.41 -37.73 12.30
N GLN A 210 -22.99 -36.56 12.60
CA GLN A 210 -24.23 -36.44 13.38
C GLN A 210 -25.41 -37.11 12.68
N TYR A 211 -25.53 -36.92 11.36
CA TYR A 211 -26.57 -37.55 10.54
C TYR A 211 -26.44 -39.08 10.50
N MET A 212 -25.22 -39.61 10.43
CA MET A 212 -24.97 -41.05 10.53
C MET A 212 -25.35 -41.62 11.90
N GLU A 213 -25.02 -40.93 12.99
CA GLU A 213 -25.32 -41.37 14.35
C GLU A 213 -26.84 -41.47 14.58
N ALA A 214 -27.60 -40.49 14.10
CA ALA A 214 -29.06 -40.50 14.18
C ALA A 214 -29.68 -41.70 13.44
N GLY A 215 -29.14 -42.07 12.28
CA GLY A 215 -29.58 -43.26 11.54
C GLY A 215 -29.32 -44.59 12.26
N ALA A 216 -28.31 -44.65 13.15
CA ALA A 216 -27.95 -45.85 13.90
C ALA A 216 -28.83 -46.09 15.14
N GLN A 217 -29.47 -45.05 15.69
CA GLN A 217 -30.13 -45.07 17.01
C GLN A 217 -31.68 -45.19 16.94
N SER A 218 -32.24 -45.65 15.81
CA SER A 218 -33.69 -45.61 15.53
C SER A 218 -34.63 -46.39 16.47
N GLU A 219 -34.12 -47.07 17.50
CA GLU A 219 -34.94 -47.86 18.46
C GLU A 219 -35.33 -47.13 19.75
N GLU A 220 -34.71 -46.01 20.14
CA GLU A 220 -34.95 -45.36 21.45
C GLU A 220 -35.39 -43.89 21.37
N GLY A 221 -36.53 -43.60 20.71
CA GLY A 221 -37.34 -42.39 20.98
C GLY A 221 -36.67 -41.01 20.93
N TYR A 222 -35.46 -40.91 20.37
CA TYR A 222 -34.70 -39.67 20.24
C TYR A 222 -35.12 -38.94 18.97
N SER A 223 -35.57 -37.68 19.10
CA SER A 223 -35.67 -36.76 17.96
C SER A 223 -34.25 -36.31 17.59
N GLY A 224 -33.49 -37.20 16.96
CA GLY A 224 -32.10 -36.94 16.57
C GLY A 224 -32.01 -36.43 15.14
N TYR A 225 -31.18 -35.40 14.93
CA TYR A 225 -30.68 -34.84 13.67
C TYR A 225 -31.14 -35.56 12.39
N ASP A 226 -32.19 -35.03 11.75
CA ASP A 226 -32.81 -35.64 10.58
C ASP A 226 -32.26 -35.09 9.25
N TYR A 227 -32.71 -35.66 8.13
CA TYR A 227 -32.27 -35.21 6.79
C TYR A 227 -32.61 -33.74 6.51
N SER A 228 -33.72 -33.23 7.03
CA SER A 228 -34.08 -31.82 6.83
C SER A 228 -33.11 -30.89 7.56
N GLN A 229 -32.68 -31.27 8.75
CA GLN A 229 -31.70 -30.52 9.51
C GLN A 229 -30.30 -30.62 8.89
N PHE A 230 -29.88 -31.83 8.49
CA PHE A 230 -28.64 -32.05 7.74
C PHE A 230 -28.58 -31.21 6.45
N LEU A 231 -29.64 -31.24 5.64
CA LEU A 231 -29.72 -30.44 4.41
C LEU A 231 -29.62 -28.94 4.69
N SER A 232 -30.27 -28.46 5.75
CA SER A 232 -30.22 -27.05 6.15
C SER A 232 -28.81 -26.62 6.54
N ASP A 233 -28.14 -27.41 7.37
CA ASP A 233 -26.80 -27.08 7.90
C ASP A 233 -25.74 -27.14 6.80
N ILE A 234 -25.77 -28.19 5.96
CA ILE A 234 -24.91 -28.29 4.77
C ILE A 234 -25.13 -27.10 3.83
N THR A 235 -26.39 -26.74 3.56
CA THR A 235 -26.70 -25.58 2.70
C THR A 235 -26.17 -24.28 3.30
N SER A 236 -26.28 -24.11 4.62
CA SER A 236 -25.76 -22.94 5.34
C SER A 236 -24.24 -22.85 5.23
N ALA A 237 -23.52 -23.95 5.44
CA ALA A 237 -22.07 -24.01 5.30
C ALA A 237 -21.62 -23.65 3.87
N TYR A 238 -22.25 -24.21 2.84
CA TYR A 238 -21.93 -23.88 1.45
C TYR A 238 -22.24 -22.44 1.06
N ASN A 239 -23.29 -21.83 1.64
CA ASN A 239 -23.55 -20.39 1.47
C ASN A 239 -22.46 -19.53 2.12
N SER A 240 -21.88 -19.98 3.24
CA SER A 240 -20.72 -19.31 3.84
C SER A 240 -19.48 -19.43 2.95
N ILE A 241 -19.14 -20.64 2.49
CA ILE A 241 -18.03 -20.87 1.55
C ILE A 241 -18.17 -20.01 0.29
N ALA A 242 -19.39 -19.92 -0.28
CA ALA A 242 -19.66 -19.09 -1.44
C ALA A 242 -19.36 -17.60 -1.23
N ARG A 243 -19.53 -17.08 0.00
CA ARG A 243 -19.15 -15.69 0.32
C ARG A 243 -17.64 -15.49 0.32
N PHE A 244 -16.87 -16.43 0.85
CA PHE A 244 -15.41 -16.37 0.83
C PHE A 244 -14.84 -16.51 -0.58
N GLU A 245 -15.40 -17.42 -1.39
CA GLU A 245 -15.02 -17.55 -2.80
C GLU A 245 -15.32 -16.27 -3.59
N LYS A 246 -16.46 -15.62 -3.31
CA LYS A 246 -16.76 -14.32 -3.90
C LYS A 246 -15.72 -13.26 -3.52
N SER A 247 -15.33 -13.22 -2.24
CA SER A 247 -14.26 -12.31 -1.79
C SER A 247 -12.92 -12.61 -2.46
N ARG A 248 -12.54 -13.88 -2.62
CA ARG A 248 -11.34 -14.29 -3.37
C ARG A 248 -11.35 -13.77 -4.80
N ILE A 249 -12.47 -13.93 -5.50
CA ILE A 249 -12.68 -13.45 -6.88
C ILE A 249 -12.57 -11.92 -6.95
N GLU A 250 -13.13 -11.20 -5.98
CA GLU A 250 -13.04 -9.73 -5.91
C GLU A 250 -11.60 -9.25 -5.69
N ILE A 251 -10.81 -9.95 -4.86
CA ILE A 251 -9.39 -9.63 -4.65
C ILE A 251 -8.60 -9.90 -5.93
N ALA A 252 -8.80 -11.05 -6.58
CA ALA A 252 -8.15 -11.40 -7.85
C ALA A 252 -8.41 -10.35 -8.95
N TYR A 253 -9.64 -9.84 -9.06
CA TYR A 253 -9.97 -8.76 -9.98
C TYR A 253 -9.19 -7.45 -9.71
N ASN A 254 -8.87 -7.16 -8.44
CA ASN A 254 -8.09 -5.98 -8.08
C ASN A 254 -6.60 -6.12 -8.42
N VAL A 255 -6.08 -7.35 -8.49
CA VAL A 255 -4.72 -7.63 -8.96
C VAL A 255 -4.61 -7.41 -10.47
N SER A 256 -5.58 -7.94 -11.23
CA SER A 256 -5.60 -7.85 -12.68
C SER A 256 -6.99 -7.51 -13.19
N SER A 257 -7.12 -6.33 -13.79
CA SER A 257 -8.38 -5.89 -14.43
C SER A 257 -8.80 -6.75 -15.63
N SER A 258 -7.89 -7.60 -16.13
CA SER A 258 -8.18 -8.59 -17.18
C SER A 258 -8.73 -9.91 -16.65
N PHE A 259 -8.77 -10.08 -15.32
CA PHE A 259 -9.36 -11.25 -14.68
C PHE A 259 -10.87 -11.29 -14.91
N ASP A 260 -11.37 -12.39 -15.47
CA ASP A 260 -12.79 -12.58 -15.74
C ASP A 260 -13.54 -13.02 -14.47
N SER A 261 -13.86 -12.05 -13.63
CA SER A 261 -14.56 -12.28 -12.36
C SER A 261 -15.96 -12.86 -12.52
N VAL A 262 -16.62 -12.63 -13.67
CA VAL A 262 -17.94 -13.18 -13.97
C VAL A 262 -17.83 -14.67 -14.25
N ALA A 263 -16.92 -15.07 -15.16
CA ALA A 263 -16.67 -16.48 -15.45
C ALA A 263 -16.19 -17.23 -14.20
N ALA A 264 -15.31 -16.60 -13.40
CA ALA A 264 -14.83 -17.19 -12.15
C ALA A 264 -15.98 -17.44 -11.16
N TRP A 265 -16.90 -16.48 -11.00
CA TRP A 265 -18.06 -16.66 -10.13
C TRP A 265 -19.03 -17.73 -10.62
N GLU A 266 -19.29 -17.79 -11.93
CA GLU A 266 -20.13 -18.83 -12.52
C GLU A 266 -19.56 -20.23 -12.26
N LYS A 267 -18.24 -20.41 -12.44
CA LYS A 267 -17.56 -21.68 -12.18
C LYS A 267 -17.51 -22.02 -10.70
N ALA A 268 -17.19 -21.06 -9.83
CA ALA A 268 -17.20 -21.26 -8.38
C ALA A 268 -18.59 -21.70 -7.89
N ASN A 269 -19.65 -21.02 -8.32
CA ASN A 269 -21.00 -21.33 -7.90
C ASN A 269 -21.46 -22.73 -8.38
N ALA A 270 -21.15 -23.09 -9.63
CA ALA A 270 -21.44 -24.43 -10.15
C ALA A 270 -20.64 -25.51 -9.38
N LEU A 271 -19.36 -25.26 -9.12
CA LEU A 271 -18.49 -26.16 -8.38
C LEU A 271 -18.99 -26.38 -6.94
N LEU A 272 -19.35 -25.31 -6.24
CA LEU A 272 -19.88 -25.39 -4.88
C LEU A 272 -21.20 -26.14 -4.83
N GLU A 273 -22.07 -25.97 -5.83
CA GLU A 273 -23.29 -26.77 -5.93
C GLU A 273 -22.97 -28.26 -6.09
N GLN A 274 -22.03 -28.63 -6.97
CA GLN A 274 -21.62 -30.02 -7.14
C GLN A 274 -20.99 -30.61 -5.88
N LYS A 275 -20.13 -29.84 -5.18
CA LYS A 275 -19.55 -30.24 -3.89
C LYS A 275 -20.64 -30.46 -2.82
N LYS A 276 -21.63 -29.57 -2.75
CA LYS A 276 -22.78 -29.72 -1.86
C LYS A 276 -23.59 -30.98 -2.15
N GLN A 277 -23.92 -31.23 -3.42
CA GLN A 277 -24.64 -32.45 -3.82
C GLN A 277 -23.84 -33.71 -3.50
N PHE A 278 -22.52 -33.66 -3.73
CA PHE A 278 -21.62 -34.76 -3.37
C PHE A 278 -21.70 -35.08 -1.88
N ASP A 279 -21.57 -34.07 -1.01
CA ASP A 279 -21.59 -34.27 0.44
C ASP A 279 -22.93 -34.76 0.97
N LEU A 280 -24.05 -34.30 0.41
CA LEU A 280 -25.38 -34.81 0.76
C LEU A 280 -25.52 -36.30 0.41
N LYS A 281 -25.08 -36.69 -0.78
CA LYS A 281 -25.16 -38.07 -1.28
C LYS A 281 -24.20 -39.01 -0.59
N ASP A 282 -23.01 -38.52 -0.25
CA ASP A 282 -22.02 -39.23 0.55
C ASP A 282 -22.56 -39.47 1.97
N GLY A 283 -23.17 -38.45 2.57
CA GLY A 283 -23.87 -38.60 3.85
C GLY A 283 -24.99 -39.64 3.82
N ASP A 284 -25.83 -39.65 2.80
CA ASP A 284 -26.88 -40.68 2.62
C ASP A 284 -26.28 -42.08 2.43
N LEU A 285 -25.20 -42.22 1.65
CA LEU A 285 -24.52 -43.50 1.45
C LEU A 285 -23.94 -44.03 2.77
N GLN A 286 -23.25 -43.19 3.53
CA GLN A 286 -22.69 -43.55 4.83
C GLN A 286 -23.78 -43.91 5.85
N ARG A 287 -24.92 -43.20 5.82
CA ARG A 287 -26.08 -43.53 6.65
C ARG A 287 -26.65 -44.92 6.31
N VAL A 288 -26.83 -45.23 5.02
CA VAL A 288 -27.30 -46.54 4.55
C VAL A 288 -26.35 -47.67 4.98
N GLU A 289 -25.03 -47.43 4.92
CA GLU A 289 -24.04 -48.38 5.46
C GLU A 289 -24.20 -48.61 6.96
N GLN A 290 -24.47 -47.55 7.71
CA GLN A 290 -24.65 -47.62 9.15
C GLN A 290 -25.94 -48.33 9.55
N GLU A 291 -27.06 -48.02 8.88
CA GLU A 291 -28.35 -48.71 9.07
C GLU A 291 -28.24 -50.22 8.79
N PHE A 292 -27.47 -50.61 7.76
CA PHE A 292 -27.21 -52.02 7.47
C PHE A 292 -26.38 -52.68 8.57
N ARG A 293 -25.31 -52.02 9.06
CA ARG A 293 -24.48 -52.52 10.16
C ARG A 293 -25.26 -52.65 11.47
N ALA A 294 -26.21 -51.75 11.72
CA ALA A 294 -27.10 -51.79 12.88
C ALA A 294 -28.20 -52.87 12.77
N GLY A 295 -28.38 -53.47 11.58
CA GLY A 295 -29.43 -54.46 11.34
C GLY A 295 -30.82 -53.87 11.08
N THR A 296 -30.91 -52.54 10.89
CA THR A 296 -32.16 -51.82 10.64
C THR A 296 -32.72 -52.09 9.24
N ILE A 297 -31.86 -52.38 8.26
CA ILE A 297 -32.25 -52.70 6.88
C ILE A 297 -31.70 -54.06 6.43
N SER A 298 -32.41 -54.70 5.48
CA SER A 298 -31.97 -55.99 4.90
C SER A 298 -30.82 -55.83 3.92
N GLN A 299 -30.05 -56.90 3.71
CA GLN A 299 -28.96 -56.93 2.72
C GLN A 299 -29.43 -56.53 1.31
N SER A 300 -30.59 -57.01 0.87
CA SER A 300 -31.13 -56.68 -0.46
C SER A 300 -31.47 -55.18 -0.62
N VAL A 301 -31.92 -54.54 0.46
CA VAL A 301 -32.22 -53.10 0.48
C VAL A 301 -30.93 -52.30 0.47
N TYR A 302 -29.96 -52.70 1.29
CA TYR A 302 -28.62 -52.11 1.33
C TYR A 302 -27.94 -52.14 -0.05
N GLU A 303 -27.87 -53.32 -0.68
CA GLU A 303 -27.20 -53.48 -1.98
C GLU A 303 -27.83 -52.61 -3.08
N ALA A 304 -29.17 -52.53 -3.11
CA ALA A 304 -29.89 -51.70 -4.08
C ALA A 304 -29.66 -50.20 -3.86
N GLN A 305 -29.77 -49.73 -2.61
CA GLN A 305 -29.59 -48.32 -2.27
C GLN A 305 -28.14 -47.87 -2.47
N ARG A 306 -27.17 -48.67 -2.01
CA ARG A 306 -25.75 -48.41 -2.21
C ARG A 306 -25.38 -48.32 -3.68
N ALA A 307 -25.86 -49.24 -4.53
CA ALA A 307 -25.57 -49.20 -5.96
C ALA A 307 -26.11 -47.94 -6.63
N SER A 308 -27.32 -47.50 -6.27
CA SER A 308 -27.91 -46.25 -6.78
C SER A 308 -27.11 -45.03 -6.34
N LEU A 309 -26.83 -44.90 -5.05
CA LEU A 309 -26.12 -43.74 -4.48
C LEU A 309 -24.67 -43.66 -4.99
N GLN A 310 -23.99 -44.80 -5.11
CA GLN A 310 -22.63 -44.83 -5.68
C GLN A 310 -22.61 -44.36 -7.13
N SER A 311 -23.57 -44.80 -7.95
CA SER A 311 -23.65 -44.36 -9.34
C SER A 311 -23.93 -42.86 -9.46
N GLU A 312 -24.71 -42.28 -8.55
CA GLU A 312 -24.95 -40.83 -8.50
C GLU A 312 -23.69 -40.07 -8.07
N LEU A 313 -22.98 -40.55 -7.04
CA LEU A 313 -21.72 -39.96 -6.56
C LEU A 313 -20.63 -39.95 -7.64
N ASP A 314 -20.47 -41.05 -8.37
CA ASP A 314 -19.48 -41.14 -9.45
C ASP A 314 -19.75 -40.11 -10.55
N GLY A 315 -21.03 -39.87 -10.88
CA GLY A 315 -21.46 -38.84 -11.83
C GLY A 315 -21.15 -37.43 -11.34
N ILE A 316 -21.51 -37.13 -10.09
CA ILE A 316 -21.25 -35.82 -9.46
C ILE A 316 -19.75 -35.54 -9.36
N ALA A 317 -18.95 -36.54 -8.96
CA ALA A 317 -17.50 -36.42 -8.83
C ALA A 317 -16.83 -36.03 -10.15
N ALA A 318 -17.23 -36.67 -11.26
CA ALA A 318 -16.67 -36.36 -12.58
C ALA A 318 -16.95 -34.92 -13.03
N GLU A 319 -18.17 -34.42 -12.79
CA GLU A 319 -18.54 -33.04 -13.10
C GLU A 319 -17.82 -32.03 -12.19
N ARG A 320 -17.77 -32.32 -10.88
CA ARG A 320 -17.04 -31.51 -9.89
C ARG A 320 -15.56 -31.37 -10.26
N ASP A 321 -14.89 -32.46 -10.60
CA ASP A 321 -13.46 -32.45 -10.91
C ASP A 321 -13.17 -31.66 -12.19
N THR A 322 -14.09 -31.72 -13.16
CA THR A 322 -14.03 -30.89 -14.38
C THR A 322 -14.16 -29.41 -14.05
N LEU A 323 -15.17 -29.04 -13.24
CA LEU A 323 -15.39 -27.66 -12.81
C LEU A 323 -14.23 -27.12 -11.97
N GLN A 324 -13.63 -27.94 -11.11
CA GLN A 324 -12.45 -27.56 -10.33
C GLN A 324 -11.28 -27.22 -11.26
N ALA A 325 -10.99 -28.05 -12.26
CA ALA A 325 -9.91 -27.77 -13.20
C ALA A 325 -10.13 -26.49 -14.01
N GLU A 326 -11.37 -26.25 -14.46
CA GLU A 326 -11.74 -25.02 -15.16
C GLU A 326 -11.65 -23.78 -14.25
N TYR A 327 -12.05 -23.91 -12.98
CA TYR A 327 -11.94 -22.85 -11.98
C TYR A 327 -10.48 -22.51 -11.70
N ASP A 328 -9.64 -23.51 -11.41
CA ASP A 328 -8.21 -23.33 -11.13
C ASP A 328 -7.48 -22.66 -12.32
N GLN A 329 -7.88 -22.98 -13.55
CA GLN A 329 -7.29 -22.38 -14.76
C GLN A 329 -7.54 -20.87 -14.85
N LEU A 330 -8.65 -20.36 -14.31
CA LEU A 330 -8.92 -18.91 -14.29
C LEU A 330 -7.96 -18.16 -13.38
N PHE A 331 -7.50 -18.81 -12.30
CA PHE A 331 -6.55 -18.22 -11.34
C PHE A 331 -5.08 -18.43 -11.73
N ALA A 332 -4.78 -19.37 -12.64
CA ALA A 332 -3.42 -19.69 -13.05
C ALA A 332 -2.66 -18.52 -13.72
N ASN A 333 -3.36 -17.50 -14.22
CA ASN A 333 -2.77 -16.34 -14.91
C ASN A 333 -2.71 -15.08 -14.04
N LEU A 334 -2.97 -15.18 -12.73
CA LEU A 334 -2.93 -14.03 -11.82
C LEU A 334 -1.53 -13.57 -11.43
N GLY A 335 -0.50 -14.41 -11.62
CA GLY A 335 0.90 -14.14 -11.28
C GLY A 335 1.84 -14.40 -12.43
#